data_AF-A0A8S9IG83-F1
#
_entry.id   AF-A0A8S9IG83-F1
#
_cell.length_a   1.000
_cell.length_b   1.000
_cell.length_c   1.000
_cell.angle_alpha   90.00
_cell.angle_beta   90.00
_cell.angle_gamma   90.00
#
_symmetry.space_group_name_H-M   'P 1'
#
loop_
_entity.id
_entity.type
_entity.pdbx_description
1 polymer ?
#
loop_
_entity_poly.entity_id
_entity_poly.type
_entity_poly.pdbx_seq_one_letter_code
_entity_poly.pdbx_strand_id
1 'polypeptide(L)'
;MASAYNPIYTDVPEKDVFALHFLQTLSNLRTQNSFSSPDNKTSDRVKKIKKAARKRRVTWLMRRRSNRGDPIEDVAAERLRNLVPGGGGMETSKLMEETAHYIKCLSMHHQTDSNSDFVIKSETESYTRVRLDGDGGS
;
A
#
# COMPACT_ATOMS: atom_id res chain seq x y z
N MET A 1 23.67 -32.47 -49.26
CA MET A 1 24.25 -31.98 -47.99
C MET A 1 23.19 -31.14 -47.30
N ALA A 2 22.69 -31.58 -46.15
CA ALA A 2 21.67 -30.86 -45.38
C ALA A 2 22.37 -29.85 -44.47
N SER A 3 22.14 -28.55 -44.70
CA SER A 3 22.64 -27.48 -43.84
C SER A 3 21.63 -27.26 -42.71
N ALA A 4 22.00 -27.66 -41.50
CA ALA A 4 21.18 -27.51 -40.30
C ALA A 4 20.99 -26.03 -39.97
N TYR A 5 19.75 -25.56 -40.07
CA TYR A 5 19.37 -24.25 -39.56
C TYR A 5 19.34 -24.35 -38.02
N ASN A 6 20.23 -23.64 -37.35
CA ASN A 6 20.15 -23.49 -35.90
C ASN A 6 19.18 -22.34 -35.60
N PRO A 7 18.06 -22.57 -34.89
CA PRO A 7 17.20 -21.47 -34.45
C PRO A 7 17.95 -20.71 -33.35
N ILE A 8 18.27 -19.45 -33.62
CA ILE A 8 18.72 -18.53 -32.56
C ILE A 8 17.52 -18.36 -31.63
N TYR A 9 17.57 -19.03 -30.48
CA TYR A 9 16.63 -18.86 -29.39
C TYR A 9 16.85 -17.47 -28.80
N THR A 10 16.17 -16.46 -29.34
CA THR A 10 16.11 -15.14 -28.72
C THR A 10 15.05 -15.21 -27.63
N ASP A 11 15.50 -15.43 -26.40
CA ASP A 11 14.71 -15.43 -25.17
C ASP A 11 14.24 -14.02 -24.80
N VAL A 12 13.60 -13.32 -25.74
CA VAL A 12 12.97 -12.02 -25.50
C VAL A 12 11.47 -12.24 -25.69
N PRO A 13 10.68 -12.22 -24.62
CA PRO A 13 9.26 -12.53 -24.73
C PRO A 13 8.59 -11.45 -25.59
N GLU A 14 7.69 -11.81 -26.51
CA GLU A 14 7.03 -10.90 -27.48
C GLU A 14 6.50 -9.59 -26.88
N LYS A 15 6.12 -9.62 -25.59
CA LYS A 15 5.71 -8.45 -24.80
C LYS A 15 6.77 -7.34 -24.72
N ASP A 16 8.05 -7.70 -24.73
CA ASP A 16 9.16 -6.74 -24.75
C ASP A 16 9.43 -6.20 -26.16
N VAL A 17 9.06 -6.91 -27.22
CA VAL A 17 9.18 -6.41 -28.60
C VAL A 17 8.18 -5.29 -28.84
N PHE A 18 6.93 -5.47 -28.39
CA PHE A 18 5.94 -4.39 -28.41
C PHE A 18 6.42 -3.21 -27.57
N ALA A 19 6.85 -3.45 -26.33
CA ALA A 19 7.31 -2.39 -25.45
C ALA A 19 8.51 -1.64 -26.02
N LEU A 20 9.49 -2.34 -26.58
CA LEU A 20 10.66 -1.76 -27.21
C LEU A 20 10.28 -0.95 -28.45
N HIS A 21 9.47 -1.52 -29.35
CA HIS A 21 8.98 -0.82 -30.54
C HIS A 21 8.14 0.41 -30.18
N PHE A 22 7.30 0.31 -29.16
CA PHE A 22 6.47 1.39 -28.63
C PHE A 22 7.33 2.50 -28.02
N LEU A 23 8.29 2.18 -27.16
CA LEU A 23 9.22 3.13 -26.56
C LEU A 23 10.11 3.80 -27.63
N GLN A 24 10.52 3.06 -28.65
CA GLN A 24 11.28 3.58 -29.78
C GLN A 24 10.43 4.53 -30.64
N THR A 25 9.15 4.21 -30.83
CA THR A 25 8.17 5.10 -31.48
C THR A 25 7.98 6.41 -30.69
N LEU A 26 7.90 6.35 -29.35
CA LEU A 26 7.83 7.55 -28.50
C LEU A 26 9.10 8.41 -28.58
N SER A 27 10.27 7.77 -28.63
CA SER A 27 11.56 8.45 -28.78
C SER A 27 11.63 9.24 -30.09
N ASN A 28 11.17 8.65 -31.19
CA ASN A 28 11.09 9.31 -32.50
C ASN A 28 10.10 10.49 -32.50
N LEU A 29 9.01 10.41 -31.75
CA LEU A 29 8.05 11.51 -31.63
C LEU A 29 8.64 12.73 -30.89
N ARG A 30 9.53 12.48 -29.93
CA ARG A 30 10.23 13.51 -29.16
C ARG A 30 11.28 14.26 -30.00
N THR A 31 11.84 13.64 -31.04
CA THR A 31 12.82 14.28 -31.95
C THR A 31 12.18 15.04 -33.12
N GLN A 32 10.93 14.73 -33.47
CA GLN A 32 10.21 15.39 -34.58
C GLN A 32 9.66 16.80 -34.24
N ASN A 33 9.75 17.24 -32.98
CA ASN A 33 9.27 18.55 -32.54
C ASN A 33 10.34 19.66 -32.56
N SER A 34 11.46 19.47 -33.23
CA SER A 34 12.38 20.57 -33.53
C SER A 34 11.92 21.36 -34.76
N PHE A 35 10.65 21.78 -34.81
CA PHE A 35 10.28 22.93 -35.63
C PHE A 35 10.77 24.20 -34.92
N SER A 36 12.10 24.38 -34.88
CA SER A 36 12.70 25.66 -34.53
C SER A 36 13.13 26.34 -35.82
N SER A 37 12.16 26.93 -36.51
CA SER A 37 12.45 28.16 -37.25
C SER A 37 12.86 29.22 -36.21
N PRO A 38 13.87 30.07 -36.44
CA PRO A 38 14.30 31.05 -35.46
C PRO A 38 13.36 32.26 -35.50
N ASP A 39 12.06 32.04 -35.31
CA ASP A 39 11.14 33.13 -35.03
C ASP A 39 11.12 33.36 -33.51
N ASN A 40 11.60 34.53 -33.09
CA ASN A 40 11.79 34.93 -31.69
C ASN A 40 10.54 34.76 -30.79
N LYS A 41 9.34 34.59 -31.37
CA LYS A 41 8.05 34.41 -30.67
C LYS A 41 7.80 32.97 -30.19
N THR A 42 8.24 31.93 -30.92
CA THR A 42 8.12 30.52 -30.50
C THR A 42 9.07 30.23 -29.33
N SER A 43 10.24 30.86 -29.34
CA SER A 43 11.26 30.80 -28.28
C SER A 43 10.72 31.19 -26.90
N ASP A 44 9.92 32.26 -26.81
CA ASP A 44 9.46 32.78 -25.51
C ASP A 44 8.40 31.90 -24.86
N ARG A 45 7.50 31.30 -25.66
CA ARG A 45 6.53 30.31 -25.16
C ARG A 45 7.25 29.08 -24.61
N VAL A 46 8.24 28.56 -25.33
CA VAL A 46 9.06 27.42 -24.89
C VAL A 46 9.86 27.75 -23.63
N LYS A 47 10.46 28.95 -23.55
CA LYS A 47 11.15 29.43 -22.35
C LYS A 47 10.20 29.53 -21.15
N LYS A 48 9.00 30.07 -21.33
CA LYS A 48 7.97 30.16 -20.27
C LYS A 48 7.54 28.77 -19.77
N ILE A 49 7.29 27.83 -20.69
CA ILE A 49 6.94 26.44 -20.36
C ILE A 49 8.08 25.78 -19.56
N LYS A 50 9.33 25.91 -20.03
CA LYS A 50 10.51 25.33 -19.35
C LYS A 50 10.70 25.94 -17.95
N LYS A 51 10.51 27.26 -17.80
CA LYS A 51 10.58 27.96 -16.51
C LYS A 51 9.47 27.50 -15.57
N ALA A 52 8.23 27.34 -16.06
CA ALA A 52 7.11 26.84 -15.28
C ALA A 52 7.32 25.38 -14.82
N ALA A 53 7.80 24.51 -15.70
CA ALA A 53 8.13 23.12 -15.37
C ALA A 53 9.24 23.04 -14.30
N ARG A 54 10.30 23.83 -14.44
CA ARG A 54 11.38 23.91 -13.43
C ARG A 54 10.84 24.41 -12.09
N LYS A 55 10.01 25.47 -12.09
CA LYS A 55 9.40 26.02 -10.87
C LYS A 55 8.53 24.96 -10.17
N ARG A 56 7.65 24.28 -10.91
CA ARG A 56 6.83 23.17 -10.38
C ARG A 56 7.66 22.06 -9.76
N ARG A 57 8.75 21.65 -10.43
CA ARG A 57 9.64 20.61 -9.91
C ARG A 57 10.28 21.04 -8.58
N VAL A 58 10.80 22.26 -8.52
CA VAL A 58 11.41 22.82 -7.30
C VAL A 58 10.39 22.93 -6.18
N THR A 59 9.20 23.48 -6.44
CA THR A 59 8.14 23.61 -5.42
C THR A 59 7.67 22.24 -4.91
N TRP A 60 7.60 21.24 -5.79
CA TRP A 60 7.23 19.88 -5.40
C TRP A 60 8.32 19.20 -4.56
N LEU A 61 9.60 19.38 -4.90
CA LEU A 61 10.74 18.92 -4.11
C LEU A 61 10.76 19.57 -2.72
N MET A 62 10.53 20.88 -2.65
CA MET A 62 10.45 21.63 -1.39
C MET A 62 9.27 21.17 -0.54
N ARG A 63 8.08 21.01 -1.14
CA ARG A 63 6.90 20.47 -0.46
C ARG A 63 7.14 19.05 0.06
N ARG A 64 7.77 18.19 -0.74
CA ARG A 64 8.15 16.84 -0.30
C ARG A 64 9.12 16.86 0.87
N ARG A 65 10.12 17.74 0.86
CA ARG A 65 11.09 17.86 1.96
C ARG A 65 10.43 18.41 3.24
N SER A 66 9.54 19.39 3.11
CA SER A 66 8.75 19.92 4.23
C SER A 66 7.79 18.89 4.80
N ASN A 67 7.22 18.02 3.96
CA ASN A 67 6.32 16.94 4.38
C ASN A 67 7.06 15.69 4.89
N ARG A 68 8.39 15.71 5.03
CA ARG A 68 9.13 14.59 5.61
C ARG A 68 8.95 14.44 7.12
N GLY A 69 8.12 15.28 7.73
CA GLY A 69 7.66 15.14 9.11
C GLY A 69 8.76 15.48 10.12
N ASP A 70 8.37 16.15 11.19
CA ASP A 70 9.12 16.10 12.44
C ASP A 70 9.09 14.66 12.98
N PRO A 71 9.97 14.28 13.93
CA PRO A 71 9.95 12.95 14.53
C PRO A 71 8.59 12.71 15.24
N ILE A 72 7.65 12.07 14.55
CA ILE A 72 6.35 11.66 15.11
C ILE A 72 6.52 10.52 16.12
N GLU A 73 7.70 9.87 16.13
CA GLU A 73 8.02 8.74 17.01
C GLU A 73 7.85 9.07 18.49
N ASP A 74 8.29 10.24 18.95
CA ASP A 74 8.22 10.57 20.39
C ASP A 74 6.76 10.72 20.87
N VAL A 75 5.93 11.45 20.10
CA VAL A 75 4.52 11.65 20.45
C VAL A 75 3.73 10.35 20.34
N ALA A 76 4.03 9.52 19.34
CA ALA A 76 3.36 8.22 19.18
C ALA A 76 3.75 7.26 20.32
N ALA A 77 5.03 7.22 20.70
CA ALA A 77 5.51 6.42 21.81
C ALA A 77 4.89 6.87 23.13
N GLU A 78 4.81 8.18 23.40
CA GLU A 78 4.14 8.72 24.59
C GLU A 78 2.68 8.29 24.68
N ARG A 79 1.95 8.28 23.57
CA ARG A 79 0.57 7.80 23.54
C ARG A 79 0.46 6.31 23.85
N LEU A 80 1.40 5.49 23.37
CA LEU A 80 1.42 4.05 23.67
C LEU A 80 1.68 3.78 25.15
N ARG A 81 2.49 4.58 25.84
CA ARG A 81 2.77 4.42 27.28
C ARG A 81 1.51 4.46 28.15
N ASN A 82 0.51 5.23 27.71
CA ASN A 82 -0.77 5.37 28.41
C ASN A 82 -1.79 4.28 28.04
N LEU A 83 -1.57 3.57 26.93
CA LEU A 83 -2.48 2.52 26.43
C LEU A 83 -2.02 1.10 26.81
N VAL A 84 -0.70 0.89 26.85
CA VAL A 84 -0.10 -0.42 27.14
C VAL A 84 -0.03 -0.61 28.66
N PRO A 85 -0.58 -1.71 29.20
CA PRO A 85 -0.46 -2.02 30.62
C PRO A 85 1.02 -1.99 31.07
N GLY A 86 1.34 -1.15 32.06
CA GLY A 86 2.73 -0.98 32.55
C GLY A 86 3.65 -0.13 31.67
N GLY A 87 3.16 0.50 30.60
CA GLY A 87 3.97 1.23 29.62
C GLY A 87 4.63 2.54 30.09
N GLY A 88 4.15 3.15 31.18
CA GLY A 88 4.55 4.50 31.63
C GLY A 88 6.07 4.75 31.70
N GLY A 89 6.84 3.80 32.21
CA GLY A 89 8.30 3.92 32.39
C GLY A 89 9.17 3.06 31.47
N MET A 90 8.60 2.40 30.44
CA MET A 90 9.36 1.45 29.62
C MET A 90 10.29 2.13 28.61
N GLU A 91 11.43 1.55 28.27
CA GLU A 91 12.17 2.02 27.08
C GLU A 91 11.35 1.79 25.81
N THR A 92 11.54 2.60 24.76
CA THR A 92 10.72 2.54 23.53
C THR A 92 10.73 1.15 22.88
N SER A 93 11.87 0.46 22.87
CA SER A 93 11.97 -0.91 22.35
C SER A 93 11.11 -1.91 23.14
N LYS A 94 11.18 -1.85 24.47
CA LYS A 94 10.36 -2.72 25.34
C LYS A 94 8.87 -2.37 25.24
N LEU A 95 8.55 -1.08 25.09
CA LEU A 95 7.19 -0.61 24.87
C LEU A 95 6.60 -1.18 23.56
N MET A 96 7.38 -1.24 22.48
CA MET A 96 6.92 -1.83 21.21
C MET A 96 6.68 -3.33 21.31
N GLU A 97 7.56 -4.07 21.99
CA GLU A 97 7.39 -5.50 22.23
C GLU A 97 6.12 -5.81 23.05
N GLU A 98 5.93 -5.07 24.15
CA GLU A 98 4.73 -5.21 24.98
C GLU A 98 3.46 -4.77 24.22
N THR A 99 3.55 -3.73 23.38
CA THR A 99 2.44 -3.30 22.50
C THR A 99 2.02 -4.44 21.57
N ALA A 100 2.97 -5.13 20.95
CA ALA A 100 2.66 -6.26 20.06
C ALA A 100 2.00 -7.41 20.83
N HIS A 101 2.51 -7.72 22.02
CA HIS A 101 1.91 -8.71 22.90
C HIS A 101 0.48 -8.33 23.30
N TYR A 102 0.26 -7.08 23.71
CA TYR A 102 -1.04 -6.56 24.11
C TYR A 102 -2.07 -6.61 22.96
N ILE A 103 -1.69 -6.19 21.75
CA ILE A 103 -2.55 -6.28 20.55
C ILE A 103 -2.93 -7.74 20.26
N LYS A 104 -1.98 -8.67 20.39
CA LYS A 104 -2.24 -10.10 20.21
C LYS A 104 -3.26 -10.61 21.22
N CYS A 105 -3.09 -10.26 22.50
CA CYS A 105 -4.05 -10.60 23.54
C CYS A 105 -5.44 -10.03 23.22
N LEU A 106 -5.55 -8.74 22.89
CA LEU A 106 -6.83 -8.12 22.53
C LEU A 106 -7.49 -8.82 21.33
N SER A 107 -6.71 -9.15 20.30
CA SER A 107 -7.23 -9.80 19.09
C SER A 107 -7.78 -11.19 19.38
N MET A 108 -7.16 -11.92 20.31
CA MET A 108 -7.63 -13.23 20.75
C MET A 108 -8.96 -13.13 21.51
N HIS A 109 -9.07 -12.19 22.45
CA HIS A 109 -10.32 -11.99 23.22
C HIS A 109 -11.50 -11.64 22.31
N HIS A 110 -11.31 -10.72 21.36
CA HIS A 110 -12.38 -10.37 20.42
C HIS A 110 -12.82 -11.54 19.52
N GLN A 111 -11.92 -12.48 19.18
CA GLN A 111 -12.27 -13.69 18.42
C GLN A 111 -12.99 -14.73 19.28
N THR A 112 -12.60 -14.90 20.54
CA THR A 112 -13.27 -15.82 21.46
C THR A 112 -14.66 -15.35 21.81
N ASP A 113 -14.87 -14.05 22.01
CA ASP A 113 -16.18 -13.50 22.36
C ASP A 113 -17.19 -13.64 21.19
N SER A 114 -16.71 -13.50 19.95
CA SER A 114 -17.51 -13.80 18.75
C SER A 114 -17.81 -15.29 18.54
N ASN A 115 -17.01 -16.19 19.12
CA ASN A 115 -17.22 -17.64 19.03
C ASN A 115 -18.03 -18.20 20.21
N SER A 116 -17.91 -17.62 21.42
CA SER A 116 -18.70 -18.02 22.58
C SER A 116 -20.17 -17.65 22.43
N ASP A 117 -20.49 -16.52 21.79
CA ASP A 117 -21.88 -16.17 21.49
C ASP A 117 -22.54 -17.17 20.51
N PHE A 118 -21.76 -17.81 19.64
CA PHE A 118 -22.23 -18.88 18.74
C PHE A 118 -22.39 -20.22 19.47
N VAL A 119 -21.41 -20.60 20.30
CA VAL A 119 -21.45 -21.86 21.07
C VAL A 119 -22.61 -21.83 22.08
N ILE A 120 -22.78 -20.73 22.82
CA ILE A 120 -23.88 -20.56 23.78
C ILE A 120 -25.25 -20.58 23.07
N LYS A 121 -25.38 -20.02 21.84
CA LYS A 121 -26.61 -20.13 21.04
C LYS A 121 -26.90 -21.56 20.58
N SER A 122 -25.89 -22.31 20.14
CA SER A 122 -26.09 -23.70 19.71
C SER A 122 -26.47 -24.65 20.86
N GLU A 123 -25.96 -24.42 22.06
CA GLU A 123 -26.29 -25.21 23.25
C GLU A 123 -27.68 -24.88 23.81
N THR A 124 -28.10 -23.61 23.72
CA THR A 124 -29.45 -23.19 24.13
C THR A 124 -30.54 -23.65 23.16
N GLU A 125 -30.28 -23.67 21.85
CA GLU A 125 -31.20 -24.24 20.86
C GLU A 125 -31.34 -25.77 20.97
N SER A 126 -30.26 -26.48 21.33
CA SER A 126 -30.32 -27.92 21.55
C SER A 126 -31.00 -28.29 22.88
N TYR A 127 -30.89 -27.47 23.93
CA TYR A 127 -31.59 -27.69 25.21
C TYR A 127 -33.09 -27.35 25.16
N THR A 128 -33.49 -26.38 24.34
CA THR A 128 -34.91 -25.98 24.18
C THR A 128 -35.70 -26.90 23.25
N ARG A 129 -35.05 -27.62 22.32
CA ARG A 129 -35.73 -28.58 21.43
C ARG A 129 -36.19 -29.88 22.13
N VAL A 130 -35.73 -30.16 23.36
CA VAL A 130 -36.05 -31.43 24.08
C VAL A 130 -37.19 -31.26 25.10
N ARG A 131 -37.96 -30.16 25.10
CA ARG A 131 -39.02 -29.88 26.09
C ARG A 131 -40.38 -29.48 25.51
N LEU A 132 -40.80 -30.06 24.38
CA LEU A 132 -42.17 -29.93 23.89
C LEU A 132 -42.77 -31.28 23.51
N ASP A 133 -42.75 -32.26 24.42
CA ASP A 133 -43.63 -33.43 24.36
C ASP A 133 -43.83 -33.95 25.79
N GLY A 134 -44.96 -33.63 26.42
CA GLY A 134 -45.40 -34.31 27.64
C GLY A 134 -45.93 -33.42 28.75
N ASP A 135 -47.05 -32.72 28.52
CA ASP A 135 -48.07 -32.59 29.55
C ASP A 135 -49.46 -32.46 28.91
N GLY A 136 -50.41 -33.19 29.45
CA GLY A 136 -51.77 -33.30 28.92
C GLY A 136 -52.43 -34.63 29.24
N GLY A 137 -52.30 -35.11 30.48
CA GLY A 137 -52.95 -36.32 30.93
C GLY A 137 -53.39 -36.24 32.39
N SER A 138 -54.61 -35.75 32.62
CA SER A 138 -55.48 -36.17 33.73
C SER A 138 -56.93 -35.91 33.35
#